data_AF-A0A0F9ESM9-F1
#
_entry.id   AF-A0A0F9ESM9-F1
#
_cell.length_a   1.000
_cell.length_b   1.000
_cell.length_c   1.000
_cell.angle_alpha   90.00
_cell.angle_beta   90.00
_cell.angle_gamma   90.00
#
_symmetry.space_group_name_H-M   'P 1'
#
loop_
_entity.id
_entity.type
_entity.pdbx_description
1 polymer ?
#
loop_
_entity_poly.entity_id
_entity_poly.type
_entity_poly.pdbx_seq_one_letter_code
_entity_poly.pdbx_strand_id
1 'polypeptide(L)'
;MFEKIPANKLALKEALLLSEEIMRNIELNEIPLTNIALKTARLARLMNDFQMAELLRYETSGYPVDLTGWVDHDLWEIAIDAGREYQREDYEDRVCTESIEQLEQELKITEIALSAAKDPDISFSFANPNQRINIPSGNSKKRAELRNSNVLMSKRLASRRSLIFDYVLEM
;
A
#
# COMPACT_ATOMS: atom_id res chain seq x y z
N MET A 1 -9.53 -9.38 27.23
CA MET A 1 -10.95 -9.37 26.83
C MET A 1 -11.59 -8.13 27.45
N PHE A 2 -11.62 -7.03 26.70
CA PHE A 2 -12.23 -5.77 27.16
C PHE A 2 -13.67 -5.69 26.65
N GLU A 3 -14.57 -5.20 27.50
CA GLU A 3 -15.98 -4.99 27.19
C GLU A 3 -16.15 -4.10 25.96
N LYS A 4 -16.79 -4.62 24.91
CA LYS A 4 -17.33 -3.80 23.82
C LYS A 4 -18.43 -2.93 24.42
N ILE A 5 -18.15 -1.64 24.62
CA ILE A 5 -19.17 -0.66 25.01
C ILE A 5 -20.26 -0.69 23.92
N PRO A 6 -21.54 -0.97 24.25
CA PRO A 6 -22.58 -1.09 23.25
C PRO A 6 -22.77 0.24 22.52
N ALA A 7 -22.60 0.21 21.20
CA ALA A 7 -22.72 1.39 20.36
C ALA A 7 -24.16 1.95 20.40
N ASN A 8 -24.26 3.29 20.35
CA ASN A 8 -25.54 3.98 20.28
C ASN A 8 -26.30 3.58 18.99
N LYS A 9 -27.62 3.44 19.04
CA LYS A 9 -28.46 3.03 17.89
C LYS A 9 -28.29 3.94 16.67
N LEU A 10 -28.03 5.24 16.88
CA LEU A 10 -27.71 6.19 15.81
C LEU A 10 -26.33 5.91 15.19
N ALA A 11 -25.33 5.59 16.02
CA ALA A 11 -23.98 5.25 15.58
C ALA A 11 -23.97 3.94 14.77
N LEU A 12 -24.79 2.94 15.13
CA LEU A 12 -24.92 1.71 14.37
C LEU A 12 -25.48 1.94 12.95
N LYS A 13 -26.48 2.83 12.82
CA LYS A 13 -27.02 3.19 11.51
C LYS A 13 -26.00 3.94 10.65
N GLU A 14 -25.25 4.85 11.26
CA GLU A 14 -24.16 5.58 10.58
C GLU A 14 -23.02 4.62 10.17
N ALA A 15 -22.65 3.69 11.04
CA ALA A 15 -21.63 2.69 10.76
C ALA A 15 -22.02 1.79 9.58
N LEU A 16 -23.28 1.35 9.52
CA LEU A 16 -23.79 0.52 8.41
C LEU A 16 -23.79 1.28 7.07
N LEU A 17 -24.21 2.55 7.06
CA LEU A 17 -24.14 3.37 5.84
C LEU A 17 -22.69 3.60 5.40
N LEU A 18 -21.78 3.78 6.36
CA LEU A 18 -20.38 4.00 6.09
C LEU A 18 -19.67 2.71 5.62
N SER A 19 -20.04 1.53 6.12
CA SER A 19 -19.50 0.25 5.65
C SER A 19 -19.92 -0.04 4.22
N GLU A 20 -21.20 0.16 3.88
CA GLU A 20 -21.69 0.03 2.50
C GLU A 20 -20.95 0.98 1.54
N GLU A 21 -20.73 2.23 1.97
CA GLU A 21 -19.96 3.20 1.18
C GLU A 21 -18.49 2.76 1.00
N ILE A 22 -17.85 2.24 2.05
CA ILE A 22 -16.47 1.74 1.99
C ILE A 22 -16.38 0.53 1.05
N MET A 23 -17.27 -0.45 1.17
CA MET A 23 -17.29 -1.62 0.29
C MET A 23 -17.45 -1.21 -1.17
N ARG A 24 -18.41 -0.31 -1.47
CA ARG A 24 -18.60 0.21 -2.83
C ARG A 24 -17.34 0.88 -3.36
N ASN A 25 -16.68 1.71 -2.55
CA ASN A 25 -15.44 2.39 -2.94
C ASN A 25 -14.29 1.41 -3.22
N ILE A 26 -14.20 0.32 -2.45
CA ILE A 26 -13.21 -0.74 -2.67
C ILE A 26 -13.54 -1.48 -3.98
N GLU A 27 -14.76 -1.98 -4.15
CA GLU A 27 -15.17 -2.76 -5.32
C GLU A 27 -15.02 -2.00 -6.64
N LEU A 28 -15.42 -0.73 -6.65
CA LEU A 28 -15.37 0.11 -7.85
C LEU A 28 -14.04 0.84 -8.03
N ASN A 29 -13.12 0.78 -7.04
CA ASN A 29 -11.87 1.54 -7.01
C ASN A 29 -12.05 3.05 -7.26
N GLU A 30 -13.11 3.65 -6.71
CA GLU A 30 -13.47 5.07 -6.95
C GLU A 30 -12.48 6.05 -6.29
N ILE A 31 -11.88 5.66 -5.16
CA ILE A 31 -11.08 6.53 -4.29
C ILE A 31 -9.74 5.82 -3.98
N PRO A 32 -8.61 6.55 -3.81
CA PRO A 32 -7.36 5.95 -3.34
C PRO A 32 -7.52 5.22 -2.00
N LEU A 33 -6.71 4.17 -1.81
CA LEU A 33 -6.76 3.28 -0.66
C LEU A 33 -6.48 4.03 0.65
N THR A 34 -5.64 5.06 0.60
CA THR A 34 -5.35 5.94 1.75
C THR A 34 -6.63 6.56 2.33
N ASN A 35 -7.52 7.07 1.49
CA ASN A 35 -8.78 7.67 1.95
C ASN A 35 -9.78 6.61 2.43
N ILE A 36 -9.77 5.43 1.82
CA ILE A 36 -10.58 4.28 2.26
C ILE A 36 -10.13 3.86 3.67
N ALA A 37 -8.82 3.79 3.93
CA ALA A 37 -8.26 3.50 5.25
C ALA A 37 -8.69 4.54 6.30
N LEU A 38 -8.69 5.84 5.97
CA LEU A 38 -9.19 6.89 6.87
C LEU A 38 -10.68 6.76 7.18
N LYS A 39 -11.52 6.44 6.18
CA LYS A 39 -12.95 6.16 6.40
C LYS A 39 -13.14 4.93 7.29
N THR A 40 -12.35 3.89 7.08
CA THR A 40 -12.37 2.66 7.88
C THR A 40 -11.93 2.94 9.32
N ALA A 41 -10.95 3.82 9.54
CA ALA A 41 -10.55 4.25 10.88
C ALA A 41 -11.68 5.01 11.60
N ARG A 42 -12.44 5.84 10.87
CA ARG A 42 -13.65 6.48 11.43
C ARG A 42 -14.71 5.44 11.79
N LEU A 43 -14.93 4.45 10.94
CA LEU A 43 -15.88 3.37 11.18
C LEU A 43 -15.49 2.54 12.41
N ALA A 44 -14.20 2.20 12.57
CA ALA A 44 -13.67 1.54 13.75
C ALA A 44 -13.94 2.34 15.04
N ARG A 45 -13.75 3.66 15.01
CA ARG A 45 -14.08 4.55 16.15
C ARG A 45 -15.57 4.55 16.49
N LEU A 46 -16.47 4.53 15.49
CA LEU A 46 -17.92 4.46 15.73
C LEU A 46 -18.33 3.15 16.42
N MET A 47 -17.60 2.07 16.14
CA MET A 47 -17.81 0.74 16.71
C MET A 47 -17.04 0.50 18.01
N ASN A 48 -16.38 1.53 18.54
CA ASN A 48 -15.51 1.46 19.73
C ASN A 48 -14.35 0.46 19.59
N ASP A 49 -13.91 0.15 18.36
CA ASP A 49 -12.71 -0.62 18.09
C ASP A 49 -11.51 0.34 17.97
N PHE A 50 -10.92 0.65 19.12
CA PHE A 50 -9.80 1.58 19.19
C PHE A 50 -8.49 0.97 18.67
N GLN A 51 -8.32 -0.36 18.77
CA GLN A 51 -7.11 -1.03 18.30
C GLN A 51 -7.01 -0.95 16.78
N MET A 52 -8.10 -1.28 16.07
CA MET A 52 -8.11 -1.17 14.62
C MET A 52 -8.05 0.28 14.14
N ALA A 53 -8.69 1.21 14.87
CA ALA A 53 -8.60 2.63 14.55
C ALA A 53 -7.16 3.18 14.68
N GLU A 54 -6.40 2.66 15.63
CA GLU A 54 -5.00 3.02 15.84
C GLU A 54 -4.08 2.37 14.80
N LEU A 55 -4.28 1.08 14.49
CA LEU A 55 -3.59 0.39 13.41
C LEU A 55 -3.75 1.15 12.09
N LEU A 56 -4.99 1.48 11.69
CA LEU A 56 -5.26 2.22 10.46
C LEU A 56 -4.69 3.65 10.46
N ARG A 57 -4.51 4.25 11.65
CA ARG A 57 -3.80 5.54 11.78
C ARG A 57 -2.33 5.36 11.40
N TYR A 58 -1.65 4.34 11.91
CA TYR A 58 -0.27 4.03 11.54
C TYR A 58 -0.13 3.60 10.06
N GLU A 59 -1.11 2.89 9.51
CA GLU A 59 -1.14 2.54 8.09
C GLU A 59 -1.17 3.77 7.17
N THR A 60 -1.87 4.83 7.60
CA THR A 60 -2.01 6.07 6.83
C THR A 60 -0.85 7.04 7.06
N SER A 61 -0.40 7.22 8.30
CA SER A 61 0.71 8.12 8.63
C SER A 61 2.11 7.53 8.40
N GLY A 62 2.21 6.20 8.34
CA GLY A 62 3.47 5.47 8.47
C GLY A 62 3.79 5.17 9.93
N TYR A 63 4.61 4.15 10.13
CA TYR A 63 5.08 3.75 11.45
C TYR A 63 6.25 4.65 11.85
N PRO A 64 6.26 5.24 13.06
CA PRO A 64 7.40 6.02 13.51
C PRO A 64 8.59 5.09 13.67
N VAL A 65 9.73 5.54 13.16
CA VAL A 65 10.99 4.80 13.18
C VAL A 65 12.02 5.67 13.87
N ASP A 66 12.84 5.07 14.73
CA ASP A 66 13.96 5.76 15.34
C ASP A 66 15.02 6.13 14.29
N LEU A 67 15.91 7.06 14.65
CA LEU A 67 17.05 7.50 13.81
C LEU A 67 17.95 6.34 13.34
N THR A 68 17.92 5.23 14.06
CA THR A 68 18.65 3.99 13.81
C THR A 68 17.88 2.99 12.94
N GLY A 69 16.62 3.27 12.60
CA GLY A 69 15.79 2.40 11.75
C GLY A 69 14.97 1.36 12.52
N TRP A 70 14.98 1.40 13.86
CA TRP A 70 14.23 0.46 14.70
C TRP A 70 12.83 0.98 15.02
N VAL A 71 11.90 0.05 15.21
CA VAL A 71 10.53 0.30 15.62
C VAL A 71 10.38 -0.14 17.07
N ASP A 72 9.61 0.60 17.85
CA ASP A 72 9.31 0.24 19.23
C ASP A 72 8.57 -1.10 19.33
N HIS A 73 8.73 -1.83 20.43
CA HIS A 73 8.20 -3.19 20.58
C HIS A 73 6.67 -3.22 20.44
N ASP A 74 5.96 -2.26 21.05
CA ASP A 74 4.49 -2.23 21.00
C ASP A 74 3.98 -2.01 19.57
N LEU A 75 4.69 -1.17 18.80
CA LEU A 75 4.38 -0.94 17.39
C LEU A 75 4.72 -2.13 16.50
N TRP A 76 5.73 -2.90 16.90
CA TRP A 76 6.12 -4.12 16.22
C TRP A 76 5.02 -5.18 16.30
N GLU A 77 4.42 -5.39 17.48
CA GLU A 77 3.29 -6.32 17.66
C GLU A 77 2.09 -5.90 16.78
N ILE A 78 1.73 -4.62 16.81
CA ILE A 78 0.64 -4.08 15.97
C ILE A 78 0.92 -4.31 14.48
N ALA A 79 2.17 -4.20 14.05
CA ALA A 79 2.54 -4.40 12.66
C ALA A 79 2.56 -5.89 12.25
N ILE A 80 2.89 -6.80 13.18
CA ILE A 80 2.73 -8.25 12.96
C ILE A 80 1.24 -8.58 12.81
N ASP A 81 0.39 -8.04 13.68
CA ASP A 81 -1.07 -8.24 13.61
C ASP A 81 -1.63 -7.74 12.26
N ALA A 82 -1.06 -6.66 11.72
CA ALA A 82 -1.40 -6.14 10.40
C ALA A 82 -0.81 -6.95 9.21
N GLY A 83 -0.06 -8.03 9.48
CA GLY A 83 0.60 -8.86 8.47
C GLY A 83 1.69 -8.09 7.71
N ARG A 84 2.51 -7.31 8.42
CA ARG A 84 3.61 -6.53 7.82
C ARG A 84 4.97 -7.23 7.88
N GLU A 85 5.03 -8.42 8.45
CA GLU A 85 6.26 -9.19 8.57
C GLU A 85 6.75 -9.69 7.20
N TYR A 86 8.06 -9.60 6.99
CA TYR A 86 8.72 -10.30 5.92
C TYR A 86 10.09 -10.75 6.40
N GLN A 87 10.45 -11.97 6.01
CA GLN A 87 11.76 -12.51 6.28
C GLN A 87 12.69 -12.15 5.12
N ARG A 88 13.87 -11.59 5.44
CA ARG A 88 14.93 -11.36 4.46
C ARG A 88 15.82 -12.60 4.35
N GLU A 89 16.66 -12.63 3.32
CA GLU A 89 17.71 -13.65 3.15
C GLU A 89 18.63 -13.81 4.38
N ASP A 90 18.72 -12.77 5.21
CA ASP A 90 19.50 -12.75 6.45
C ASP A 90 18.81 -13.47 7.63
N TYR A 91 17.64 -14.09 7.42
CA TYR A 91 16.77 -14.75 8.42
C TYR A 91 16.26 -13.85 9.56
N GLU A 92 16.55 -12.55 9.54
CA GLU A 92 15.97 -11.57 10.45
C GLU A 92 14.55 -11.21 10.01
N ASP A 93 13.62 -11.26 10.96
CA ASP A 93 12.26 -10.77 10.77
C ASP A 93 12.29 -9.25 10.72
N ARG A 94 11.66 -8.67 9.71
CA ARG A 94 11.54 -7.23 9.53
C ARG A 94 10.09 -6.84 9.26
N VAL A 95 9.74 -5.64 9.69
CA VAL A 95 8.43 -5.04 9.47
C VAL A 95 8.55 -3.95 8.40
N CYS A 96 7.60 -3.93 7.46
CA CYS A 96 7.44 -2.81 6.54
C CYS A 96 6.89 -1.59 7.30
N THR A 97 7.57 -0.44 7.28
CA THR A 97 7.13 0.78 8.00
C THR A 97 6.44 1.81 7.11
N GLU A 98 6.48 1.60 5.79
CA GLU A 98 5.92 2.49 4.76
C GLU A 98 4.42 2.72 4.94
N SER A 99 3.96 3.95 4.69
CA SER A 99 2.53 4.26 4.68
C SER A 99 1.85 3.79 3.39
N ILE A 100 0.53 3.60 3.43
CA ILE A 100 -0.27 3.31 2.23
C ILE A 100 -0.10 4.43 1.19
N GLU A 101 -0.06 5.69 1.63
CA GLU A 101 0.14 6.82 0.74
C GLU A 101 1.50 6.75 0.03
N GLN A 102 2.57 6.45 0.78
CA GLN A 102 3.91 6.30 0.21
C GLN A 102 3.94 5.18 -0.84
N LEU A 103 3.33 4.03 -0.55
CA LEU A 103 3.22 2.91 -1.49
C LEU A 103 2.46 3.28 -2.77
N GLU A 104 1.35 4.01 -2.65
CA GLU A 104 0.57 4.47 -3.81
C GLU A 104 1.37 5.48 -4.66
N GLN A 105 2.08 6.42 -4.02
CA GLN A 105 2.91 7.40 -4.70
C GLN A 105 4.10 6.72 -5.41
N GLU A 106 4.77 5.79 -4.73
CA GLU A 106 5.90 5.05 -5.29
C GLU A 106 5.46 4.15 -6.46
N LEU A 107 4.30 3.51 -6.37
CA LEU A 107 3.73 2.76 -7.50
C LEU A 107 3.52 3.65 -8.73
N LYS A 108 2.95 4.85 -8.55
CA LYS A 108 2.79 5.83 -9.65
C LYS A 108 4.13 6.27 -10.23
N ILE A 109 5.12 6.55 -9.37
CA ILE A 109 6.46 6.97 -9.80
C ILE A 109 7.13 5.84 -10.59
N THR A 110 7.04 4.60 -10.12
CA THR A 110 7.64 3.44 -10.81
C THR A 110 6.97 3.16 -12.16
N GLU A 111 5.66 3.35 -12.28
CA GLU A 111 4.95 3.23 -13.56
C GLU A 111 5.40 4.30 -14.57
N ILE A 112 5.50 5.55 -14.14
CA ILE A 112 6.05 6.65 -14.96
C ILE A 112 7.49 6.32 -15.37
N ALA A 113 8.32 5.87 -14.43
CA ALA A 113 9.71 5.49 -14.70
C ALA A 113 9.81 4.32 -15.69
N LEU A 114 8.92 3.32 -15.59
CA LEU A 114 8.85 2.19 -16.52
C LEU A 114 8.47 2.65 -17.94
N SER A 115 7.49 3.55 -18.06
CA SER A 115 7.12 4.13 -19.35
C SER A 115 8.26 4.95 -19.97
N ALA A 116 8.99 5.72 -19.16
CA ALA A 116 10.13 6.52 -19.59
C ALA A 116 11.37 5.68 -19.92
N ALA A 117 11.55 4.53 -19.27
CA ALA A 117 12.65 3.60 -19.52
C ALA A 117 12.45 2.74 -20.78
N LYS A 118 11.35 2.93 -21.52
CA LYS A 118 11.13 2.30 -22.82
C LYS A 118 12.16 2.81 -23.82
N ASP A 119 12.84 1.88 -24.49
CA ASP A 119 13.81 2.23 -25.53
C ASP A 119 13.05 2.95 -26.69
N PRO A 120 13.59 4.05 -27.23
CA PRO A 120 12.95 4.78 -28.32
C PRO A 120 12.86 3.90 -29.57
N ASP A 121 11.75 4.03 -30.30
CA ASP A 121 11.58 3.34 -31.58
C ASP A 121 12.39 4.08 -32.64
N ILE A 122 13.53 3.50 -33.05
CA ILE A 122 14.43 4.12 -34.02
C ILE A 122 14.03 3.62 -35.42
N SER A 123 13.51 4.53 -36.25
CA SER A 123 13.21 4.23 -37.66
C SER A 123 14.49 4.26 -38.50
N PHE A 124 14.80 3.14 -39.16
CA PHE A 124 15.99 2.98 -40.01
C PHE A 124 15.78 3.41 -41.47
N SER A 125 14.55 3.82 -41.84
CA SER A 125 14.14 4.04 -43.22
C SER A 125 14.88 5.18 -43.94
N PHE A 126 15.56 6.05 -43.19
CA PHE A 126 16.32 7.20 -43.71
C PHE A 126 17.81 7.16 -43.36
N ALA A 127 18.29 6.07 -42.75
CA ALA A 127 19.70 5.97 -42.40
C ALA A 127 20.57 5.82 -43.65
N ASN A 128 21.66 6.58 -43.73
CA ASN A 128 22.64 6.49 -44.81
C ASN A 128 23.21 5.05 -44.86
N PRO A 129 23.17 4.34 -46.01
CA PRO A 129 23.62 2.94 -46.14
C PRO A 129 25.04 2.66 -45.64
N ASN A 130 25.92 3.67 -45.62
CA ASN A 130 27.31 3.53 -45.21
C ASN A 130 27.57 3.94 -43.74
N GLN A 131 26.55 4.33 -42.98
CA GLN A 131 26.71 4.77 -41.59
C GLN A 131 26.60 3.59 -40.62
N ARG A 132 27.67 3.34 -39.86
CA ARG A 132 27.62 2.42 -38.72
C ARG A 132 27.09 3.17 -37.49
N ILE A 133 25.92 2.78 -36.99
CA ILE A 133 25.33 3.34 -35.78
C ILE A 133 25.64 2.38 -34.62
N ASN A 134 26.26 2.89 -33.56
CA ASN A 134 26.44 2.13 -32.33
C ASN A 134 25.14 2.20 -31.52
N ILE A 135 24.45 1.08 -31.34
CA ILE A 135 23.24 1.01 -30.54
C ILE A 135 23.68 0.89 -29.08
N PRO A 136 23.38 1.84 -28.19
CA PRO A 136 23.68 1.70 -26.78
C PRO A 136 22.97 0.46 -26.21
N SER A 137 23.62 -0.22 -25.26
CA SER A 137 22.99 -1.35 -24.56
C SER A 137 21.69 -0.88 -23.89
N GLY A 138 20.57 -1.52 -24.23
CA GLY A 138 19.24 -1.10 -23.75
C GLY A 138 19.09 -1.17 -22.22
N ASN A 139 18.06 -0.49 -21.70
CA ASN A 139 17.81 -0.36 -20.26
C ASN A 139 17.14 -1.62 -19.63
N SER A 140 17.51 -2.83 -20.08
CA SER A 140 16.86 -4.09 -19.66
C SER A 140 17.00 -4.35 -18.16
N LYS A 141 18.21 -4.18 -17.59
CA LYS A 141 18.47 -4.37 -16.16
C LYS A 141 17.65 -3.41 -15.30
N LYS A 142 17.66 -2.12 -15.63
CA LYS A 142 16.91 -1.10 -14.89
C LYS A 142 15.39 -1.31 -14.99
N ARG A 143 14.88 -1.77 -16.13
CA ARG A 143 13.47 -2.16 -16.28
C ARG A 143 13.11 -3.38 -15.44
N ALA A 144 14.00 -4.37 -15.34
CA ALA A 144 13.77 -5.54 -14.49
C ALA A 144 13.69 -5.13 -13.01
N GLU A 145 14.61 -4.27 -12.55
CA GLU A 145 14.59 -3.71 -11.19
C GLU A 145 13.29 -2.95 -10.91
N LEU A 146 12.90 -2.02 -11.79
CA LEU A 146 11.66 -1.24 -11.63
C LEU A 146 10.40 -2.13 -11.64
N ARG A 147 10.37 -3.19 -12.47
CA ARG A 147 9.26 -4.16 -12.48
C ARG A 147 9.18 -4.91 -11.16
N ASN A 148 10.30 -5.39 -10.64
CA ASN A 148 10.33 -6.13 -9.39
C ASN A 148 9.84 -5.26 -8.22
N SER A 149 10.28 -4.00 -8.17
CA SER A 149 9.77 -3.03 -7.19
C SER A 149 8.26 -2.80 -7.35
N ASN A 150 7.77 -2.61 -8.57
CA ASN A 150 6.35 -2.38 -8.83
C ASN A 150 5.48 -3.58 -8.38
N VAL A 151 5.93 -4.82 -8.67
CA VAL A 151 5.25 -6.05 -8.21
C VAL A 151 5.23 -6.14 -6.70
N LEU A 152 6.34 -5.81 -6.02
CA LEU A 152 6.41 -5.81 -4.56
C LEU A 152 5.43 -4.80 -3.94
N MET A 153 5.42 -3.56 -4.44
CA MET A 153 4.51 -2.51 -3.93
C MET A 153 3.05 -2.85 -4.19
N SER A 154 2.74 -3.39 -5.37
CA SER A 154 1.39 -3.88 -5.69
C SER A 154 0.94 -5.00 -4.75
N LYS A 155 1.82 -5.97 -4.46
CA LYS A 155 1.53 -7.05 -3.50
C LYS A 155 1.24 -6.49 -2.09
N ARG A 156 2.06 -5.53 -1.62
CA ARG A 156 1.86 -4.87 -0.32
C ARG A 156 0.51 -4.15 -0.26
N LEU A 157 0.18 -3.36 -1.29
CA LEU A 157 -1.11 -2.66 -1.37
C LEU A 157 -2.30 -3.62 -1.42
N ALA A 158 -2.19 -4.73 -2.16
CA ALA A 158 -3.24 -5.76 -2.21
C ALA A 158 -3.50 -6.39 -0.84
N SER A 159 -2.44 -6.65 -0.06
CA SER A 159 -2.57 -7.15 1.31
C SER A 159 -3.32 -6.16 2.22
N ARG A 160 -3.05 -4.85 2.11
CA ARG A 160 -3.75 -3.82 2.90
C ARG A 160 -5.21 -3.67 2.50
N ARG A 161 -5.48 -3.80 1.21
CA ARG A 161 -6.85 -3.81 0.70
C ARG A 161 -7.64 -5.00 1.25
N SER A 162 -7.04 -6.20 1.30
CA SER A 162 -7.69 -7.37 1.92
C SER A 162 -8.00 -7.10 3.38
N LEU A 163 -7.01 -6.66 4.17
CA LEU A 163 -7.19 -6.36 5.59
C LEU A 163 -8.35 -5.38 5.84
N ILE A 164 -8.44 -4.31 5.06
CA ILE A 164 -9.53 -3.33 5.17
C ILE A 164 -10.87 -3.97 4.78
N PHE A 165 -10.90 -4.74 3.70
CA PHE A 165 -12.11 -5.38 3.21
C PHE A 165 -12.65 -6.43 4.20
N ASP A 166 -11.77 -7.30 4.70
CA ASP A 166 -12.10 -8.35 5.67
C ASP A 166 -12.65 -7.73 6.96
N TYR A 167 -12.03 -6.66 7.46
CA TYR A 167 -12.52 -5.94 8.63
C TYR A 167 -13.91 -5.32 8.43
N VAL A 168 -14.18 -4.74 7.26
CA VAL A 168 -15.50 -4.13 6.96
C VAL A 168 -16.57 -5.20 6.79
N LEU A 169 -16.20 -6.40 6.33
CA LEU A 169 -17.11 -7.53 6.13
C LEU A 169 -17.46 -8.24 7.45
N GLU A 170 -16.56 -8.26 8.43
CA GLU A 170 -16.79 -8.87 9.75
C GLU A 170 -17.68 -8.03 10.69
N MET A 171 -18.07 -6.82 10.29
CA MET A 171 -18.96 -5.93 11.05
C MET A 171 -20.44 -6.11 10.76
#